data_AF-A0A9Q2LBT4-F1
#
_entry.id   AF-A0A9Q2LBT4-F1
#
_cell.length_a   1.000
_cell.length_b   1.000
_cell.length_c   1.000
_cell.angle_alpha   90.00
_cell.angle_beta   90.00
_cell.angle_gamma   90.00
#
_symmetry.space_group_name_H-M   'P 1'
#
loop_
_entity.id
_entity.type
_entity.pdbx_description
1 polymer ?
#
loop_
_entity_poly.entity_id
_entity_poly.type
_entity_poly.pdbx_seq_one_letter_code
_entity_poly.pdbx_strand_id
1 'polypeptide(L)'
;MSFQNPIFVALDTPDPAVAAASGAKIAPHVGGLKLGLEFFYAAGPQGYAQVAATGAPIFLDLKLHDIPNTVAGGIRSCLPLKPAIINVHTAGGITMMRAAADAASEAGDARP
;
A
#
# COMPACT_ATOMS: atom_id res chain seq x y z
N MET A 1 -9.27 -4.35 10.61
CA MET A 1 -10.27 -3.42 10.03
C MET A 1 -11.28 -4.22 9.22
N SER A 2 -12.55 -3.82 9.20
CA SER A 2 -13.54 -4.35 8.26
C SER A 2 -13.87 -3.24 7.26
N PHE A 3 -13.68 -3.50 5.96
CA PHE A 3 -14.06 -2.57 4.91
C PHE A 3 -15.52 -2.85 4.54
N GLN A 4 -16.41 -1.87 4.73
CA GLN A 4 -17.85 -2.05 4.45
C GLN A 4 -18.10 -2.45 2.99
N ASN A 5 -17.34 -1.87 2.07
CA ASN A 5 -17.31 -2.27 0.67
C ASN A 5 -16.03 -3.09 0.42
N PRO A 6 -16.12 -4.31 -0.12
CA PRO A 6 -14.95 -5.17 -0.30
C PRO A 6 -14.14 -4.86 -1.58
N ILE A 7 -14.59 -3.93 -2.42
CA ILE A 7 -13.95 -3.65 -3.71
C ILE A 7 -12.78 -2.69 -3.52
N PHE A 8 -11.60 -3.10 -4.00
CA PHE A 8 -10.44 -2.23 -4.17
C PHE A 8 -10.13 -2.08 -5.66
N VAL A 9 -10.13 -0.85 -6.18
CA VAL A 9 -9.86 -0.59 -7.60
C VAL A 9 -8.39 -0.27 -7.82
N ALA A 10 -7.78 -0.94 -8.80
CA ALA A 10 -6.41 -0.69 -9.23
C ALA A 10 -6.31 0.61 -10.04
N LEU A 11 -5.41 1.49 -9.64
CA LEU A 11 -5.04 2.69 -10.40
C LEU A 11 -3.72 2.40 -11.13
N ASP A 12 -3.81 1.68 -12.24
CA ASP A 12 -2.66 1.23 -13.02
C ASP A 12 -2.25 2.31 -14.04
N THR A 13 -1.53 3.32 -13.54
CA THR A 13 -0.94 4.39 -14.33
C THR A 13 0.31 4.91 -13.62
N PRO A 14 1.36 5.35 -14.33
CA PRO A 14 2.52 5.98 -13.70
C PRO A 14 2.27 7.46 -13.35
N ASP A 15 1.19 8.08 -13.84
CA ASP A 15 0.92 9.51 -13.67
C ASP A 15 0.11 9.78 -12.39
N PRO A 16 0.69 10.48 -11.38
CA PRO A 16 0.00 10.78 -10.14
C PRO A 16 -1.22 11.67 -10.29
N ALA A 17 -1.24 12.57 -11.28
CA ALA A 17 -2.40 13.42 -11.53
C ALA A 17 -3.57 12.61 -12.10
N VAL A 18 -3.30 11.69 -13.02
CA VAL A 18 -4.32 10.78 -13.57
C VAL A 18 -4.86 9.84 -12.49
N ALA A 19 -3.97 9.26 -11.68
CA ALA A 19 -4.37 8.40 -10.57
C ALA A 19 -5.24 9.14 -9.54
N ALA A 20 -4.83 10.34 -9.12
CA ALA A 20 -5.59 11.14 -8.15
C ALA A 20 -6.96 11.56 -8.71
N ALA A 21 -7.02 12.01 -9.97
CA ALA A 21 -8.27 12.41 -10.61
C ALA A 21 -9.25 11.24 -10.79
N SER A 22 -8.74 10.05 -11.12
CA SER A 22 -9.55 8.82 -11.22
C SER A 22 -9.98 8.35 -9.84
N GLY A 23 -9.05 8.32 -8.89
CA GLY A 23 -9.29 7.95 -7.49
C GLY A 23 -10.38 8.79 -6.85
N ALA A 24 -10.38 10.11 -7.05
CA ALA A 24 -11.39 11.00 -6.52
C ALA A 24 -12.81 10.68 -7.01
N LYS A 25 -12.96 10.23 -8.26
CA LYS A 25 -14.26 9.83 -8.83
C LYS A 25 -14.71 8.45 -8.34
N ILE A 26 -13.76 7.56 -8.07
CA ILE A 26 -14.01 6.15 -7.72
C ILE A 26 -14.22 5.98 -6.22
N ALA A 27 -13.47 6.71 -5.39
CA ALA A 27 -13.44 6.58 -3.93
C ALA A 27 -14.82 6.52 -3.25
N PRO A 28 -15.84 7.30 -3.66
CA PRO A 28 -17.17 7.23 -3.04
C PRO A 28 -17.92 5.90 -3.26
N HIS A 29 -17.45 5.06 -4.18
CA HIS A 29 -18.15 3.85 -4.64
C HIS A 29 -17.44 2.54 -4.28
N VAL A 30 -16.28 2.60 -3.60
CA VAL A 30 -15.41 1.44 -3.35
C VAL A 30 -14.93 1.40 -1.90
N GLY A 31 -14.37 0.27 -1.47
CA GLY A 31 -13.74 0.13 -0.14
C GLY A 31 -12.36 0.76 -0.07
N GLY A 32 -11.68 0.88 -1.21
CA GLY A 32 -10.36 1.49 -1.29
C GLY A 32 -9.78 1.49 -2.70
N LEU A 33 -8.56 2.00 -2.80
CA LEU A 33 -7.78 2.10 -4.03
C LEU A 33 -6.51 1.28 -3.89
N LYS A 34 -6.00 0.71 -5.00
CA LYS A 34 -4.75 -0.05 -5.03
C LYS A 34 -3.72 0.67 -5.88
N LEU A 35 -2.53 0.87 -5.32
CA LEU A 35 -1.36 1.41 -6.02
C LEU A 35 -0.30 0.32 -6.13
N GLY A 36 0.04 -0.04 -7.37
CA GLY A 36 1.04 -1.07 -7.67
C GLY A 36 2.46 -0.53 -7.88
N LEU A 37 3.37 -1.43 -8.26
CA LEU A 37 4.77 -1.11 -8.55
C LEU A 37 4.95 -0.04 -9.63
N GLU A 38 4.19 -0.09 -10.72
CA GLU A 38 4.28 0.91 -11.81
C GLU A 38 4.12 2.33 -11.28
N PHE A 39 3.03 2.58 -10.55
CA PHE A 39 2.75 3.85 -9.92
C PHE A 39 3.84 4.24 -8.91
N PHE A 40 4.16 3.32 -7.98
CA PHE A 40 5.03 3.65 -6.86
C PHE A 40 6.49 3.86 -7.30
N TYR A 41 6.94 3.18 -8.34
CA TYR A 41 8.27 3.41 -8.91
C TYR A 41 8.35 4.73 -9.68
N ALA A 42 7.28 5.14 -10.36
CA ALA A 42 7.24 6.40 -11.09
C ALA A 42 7.12 7.62 -10.17
N ALA A 43 6.24 7.55 -9.16
CA ALA A 43 5.82 8.72 -8.39
C ALA A 43 6.17 8.65 -6.89
N GLY A 44 6.48 7.46 -6.37
CA GLY A 44 6.94 7.25 -4.99
C GLY A 44 5.98 7.78 -3.91
N PRO A 45 6.52 8.09 -2.72
CA PRO A 45 5.76 8.66 -1.60
C PRO A 45 4.97 9.93 -1.93
N GLN A 46 5.49 10.78 -2.81
CA GLN A 46 4.83 12.02 -3.20
C GLN A 46 3.56 11.74 -4.03
N GLY A 47 3.65 10.81 -4.98
CA GLY A 47 2.47 10.34 -5.72
C GLY A 47 1.45 9.66 -4.81
N TYR A 48 1.92 8.81 -3.88
CA TYR A 48 1.04 8.18 -2.89
C TYR A 48 0.22 9.23 -2.12
N ALA A 49 0.86 10.30 -1.65
CA ALA A 49 0.19 11.36 -0.89
C ALA A 49 -0.92 12.06 -1.69
N GLN A 50 -0.74 12.23 -3.01
CA GLN A 50 -1.77 12.81 -3.88
C GLN A 50 -3.01 11.93 -3.98
N VAL A 51 -2.84 10.62 -4.11
CA VAL A 51 -3.96 9.67 -4.15
C VAL A 51 -4.61 9.53 -2.75
N ALA A 52 -3.80 9.54 -1.69
CA ALA A 52 -4.29 9.47 -0.31
C ALA A 52 -5.17 10.67 0.07
N ALA A 53 -4.97 11.83 -0.56
CA ALA A 53 -5.80 13.02 -0.37
C ALA A 53 -7.27 12.81 -0.78
N THR A 54 -7.60 11.75 -1.52
CA THR A 54 -8.99 11.34 -1.81
C THR A 54 -9.74 10.85 -0.57
N GLY A 55 -9.03 10.51 0.52
CA GLY A 55 -9.59 9.94 1.75
C GLY A 55 -9.90 8.43 1.66
N ALA A 56 -9.69 7.80 0.50
CA ALA A 56 -9.88 6.37 0.35
C ALA A 56 -8.78 5.57 1.07
N PRO A 57 -9.10 4.43 1.70
CA PRO A 57 -8.10 3.46 2.13
C PRO A 57 -7.23 2.99 0.95
N ILE A 58 -5.90 2.94 1.14
CA ILE A 58 -4.98 2.52 0.08
C ILE A 58 -4.40 1.14 0.38
N PHE A 59 -4.54 0.22 -0.57
CA PHE A 59 -3.74 -0.98 -0.66
C PHE A 59 -2.45 -0.68 -1.45
N LEU A 60 -1.33 -0.68 -0.74
CA LEU A 60 0.00 -0.52 -1.31
C LEU A 60 0.55 -1.89 -1.76
N ASP A 61 0.39 -2.19 -3.05
CA ASP A 61 0.61 -3.48 -3.68
C ASP A 61 2.04 -3.60 -4.28
N LEU A 62 3.04 -3.59 -3.41
CA LEU A 62 4.46 -3.64 -3.78
C LEU A 62 5.03 -5.07 -3.82
N LYS A 63 4.30 -6.06 -3.32
CA LYS A 63 4.66 -7.47 -3.34
C LYS A 63 6.07 -7.72 -2.81
N LEU A 64 6.41 -7.14 -1.66
CA LEU A 64 7.77 -7.16 -1.14
C LEU A 64 8.29 -8.60 -1.02
N HIS A 65 9.47 -8.85 -1.58
CA HIS A 65 10.07 -10.18 -1.67
C HIS A 65 11.58 -10.07 -1.74
N ASP A 66 12.24 -10.31 -0.62
CA ASP A 66 13.70 -10.22 -0.46
C ASP A 66 14.11 -10.97 0.83
N ILE A 67 15.35 -10.87 1.25
CA ILE A 67 15.79 -11.37 2.56
C ILE A 67 15.02 -10.69 3.70
N PRO A 68 14.87 -11.35 4.88
CA PRO A 68 14.02 -10.86 5.96
C PRO A 68 14.31 -9.42 6.40
N ASN A 69 15.60 -9.04 6.50
CA ASN A 69 15.99 -7.69 6.91
C ASN A 69 15.56 -6.62 5.89
N THR A 70 15.71 -6.91 4.59
CA THR A 70 15.33 -5.98 3.52
C THR A 70 13.82 -5.79 3.47
N VAL A 71 13.04 -6.86 3.60
CA VAL A 71 11.57 -6.75 3.64
C VAL A 71 11.10 -5.99 4.89
N ALA A 72 11.66 -6.26 6.06
CA ALA A 72 11.36 -5.49 7.27
C ALA A 72 11.70 -4.00 7.09
N GLY A 73 12.84 -3.69 6.47
CA GLY A 73 13.21 -2.32 6.08
C GLY A 73 12.20 -1.67 5.14
N GLY A 74 11.78 -2.38 4.08
CA GLY A 74 10.77 -1.92 3.14
C GLY A 74 9.41 -1.64 3.79
N ILE A 75 8.96 -2.52 4.69
CA ILE A 75 7.75 -2.29 5.48
C ILE A 75 7.89 -1.00 6.30
N ARG A 76 8.97 -0.84 7.08
CA ARG A 76 9.22 0.38 7.88
C ARG A 76 9.23 1.64 7.03
N SER A 77 9.84 1.61 5.86
CA SER A 77 9.84 2.75 4.93
C SER A 77 8.44 3.13 4.43
N CYS A 78 7.51 2.18 4.40
CA CYS A 78 6.12 2.42 3.98
C CYS A 78 5.20 2.84 5.13
N LEU A 79 5.52 2.55 6.39
CA LEU A 79 4.67 2.88 7.54
C LEU A 79 4.28 4.37 7.65
N PRO A 80 5.18 5.35 7.40
CA PRO A 80 4.82 6.76 7.43
C PRO A 80 3.70 7.14 6.43
N LEU A 81 3.53 6.36 5.36
CA LEU A 81 2.47 6.55 4.37
C LEU A 81 1.10 6.12 4.88
N LYS A 82 1.05 5.33 5.97
CA LYS A 82 -0.18 4.77 6.56
C LYS A 82 -1.06 4.05 5.52
N PRO A 83 -0.52 3.08 4.76
CA PRO A 83 -1.37 2.26 3.89
C PRO A 83 -2.39 1.51 4.74
N ALA A 84 -3.56 1.25 4.18
CA ALA A 84 -4.58 0.42 4.82
C ALA A 84 -4.27 -1.08 4.67
N ILE A 85 -3.51 -1.45 3.64
CA ILE A 85 -3.03 -2.81 3.36
C ILE A 85 -1.65 -2.70 2.72
N ILE A 86 -0.70 -3.55 3.10
CA ILE A 86 0.56 -3.78 2.37
C ILE A 86 0.78 -5.29 2.22
N ASN A 87 1.41 -5.73 1.12
CA ASN A 87 1.62 -7.16 0.86
C ASN A 87 3.10 -7.57 0.76
N VAL A 88 3.31 -8.87 0.94
CA VAL A 88 4.58 -9.58 0.77
C VAL A 88 4.33 -10.88 -0.01
N HIS A 89 5.36 -11.42 -0.66
CA HIS A 89 5.25 -12.74 -1.29
C HIS A 89 5.46 -13.88 -0.27
N THR A 90 4.58 -14.88 -0.28
CA THR A 90 4.75 -16.09 0.56
C THR A 90 5.95 -16.93 0.16
N ALA A 91 6.39 -16.82 -1.10
CA ALA A 91 7.58 -17.49 -1.62
C ALA A 91 8.89 -17.08 -0.91
N GLY A 92 8.90 -15.95 -0.20
CA GLY A 92 10.05 -15.53 0.61
C GLY A 92 10.23 -16.31 1.92
N GLY A 93 9.30 -17.20 2.24
CA GLY A 93 9.38 -18.08 3.39
C GLY A 93 8.95 -17.45 4.71
N ILE A 94 8.73 -18.31 5.71
CA ILE A 94 8.14 -17.92 7.00
C ILE A 94 8.99 -16.89 7.77
N THR A 95 10.31 -16.97 7.66
CA THR A 95 11.24 -16.04 8.34
C THR A 95 11.07 -14.62 7.80
N MET A 96 10.94 -14.47 6.47
CA MET A 96 10.70 -13.16 5.85
C MET A 96 9.31 -12.62 6.22
N MET A 97 8.27 -13.46 6.16
CA MET A 97 6.91 -13.04 6.51
C MET A 97 6.78 -12.61 7.98
N ARG A 98 7.46 -13.30 8.91
CA ARG A 98 7.52 -12.89 10.32
C ARG A 98 8.22 -11.55 10.49
N ALA A 99 9.38 -11.36 9.86
CA ALA A 99 10.09 -10.08 9.90
C ALA A 99 9.24 -8.91 9.36
N ALA A 100 8.46 -9.16 8.31
CA ALA A 100 7.50 -8.19 7.78
C ALA A 100 6.37 -7.87 8.78
N ALA A 101 5.79 -8.89 9.41
CA ALA A 101 4.71 -8.73 10.39
C ALA A 101 5.18 -8.01 11.67
N ASP A 102 6.38 -8.33 12.15
CA ASP A 102 7.01 -7.68 13.30
C ASP A 102 7.25 -6.20 12.99
N ALA A 103 7.85 -5.90 11.82
CA ALA A 103 8.06 -4.54 11.35
C ALA A 103 6.74 -3.76 11.22
N ALA A 104 5.69 -4.38 10.67
CA ALA A 104 4.38 -3.74 10.55
C ALA A 104 3.78 -3.41 11.93
N SER A 105 3.99 -4.27 12.92
CA SER A 105 3.46 -4.09 14.28
C SER A 105 4.08 -2.92 15.05
N GLU A 106 5.22 -2.39 14.58
CA GLU A 106 5.81 -1.14 15.11
C GLU A 106 4.87 0.08 14.93
N ALA A 107 3.91 0.03 14.00
CA ALA A 107 2.90 1.07 13.82
C ALA A 107 1.74 1.04 14.84
N GLY A 108 1.68 0.05 15.74
CA GLY A 108 0.62 -0.07 16.75
C GLY A 108 -0.78 -0.15 16.12
N ASP A 109 -1.70 0.68 16.60
CA ASP A 109 -3.09 0.73 16.10
C ASP A 109 -3.19 1.20 14.63
N ALA A 110 -2.16 1.85 14.10
CA ALA A 110 -2.07 2.28 12.71
C ALA A 110 -1.48 1.21 11.77
N ARG A 111 -1.31 -0.03 12.27
CA ARG A 111 -0.78 -1.14 11.48
C ARG A 111 -1.68 -1.46 10.26
N PRO A 112 -1.11 -1.60 9.05
CA PRO A 112 -1.82 -2.10 7.87
C PRO A 112 -2.28 -3.56 7.98
#